data_AF-A0A922LUE5-F1
#
_entry.id   AF-A0A922LUE5-F1
#
_cell.length_a   1.000
_cell.length_b   1.000
_cell.length_c   1.000
_cell.angle_alpha   90.00
_cell.angle_beta   90.00
_cell.angle_gamma   90.00
#
_symmetry.space_group_name_H-M   'P 1'
#
loop_
_entity.id
_entity.type
_entity.pdbx_description
1 polymer ?
#
loop_
_entity_poly.entity_id
_entity_poly.type
_entity_poly.pdbx_seq_one_letter_code
_entity_poly.pdbx_strand_id
1 'polypeptide(L)'
;MGCSMYEIWSVRYHPTRDQLVLSSGSDGRVCLYNLPSYSSDALLTSDMNQQSTNGHSQIELQDELDDHSSCSHEGEIDRNEDGLIARLEQHEESVYTAEWSPVDAWYFASISYDGNFLINRVPDQIKLNILLQSNDY
;
A
#
# COMPACT_ATOMS: atom_id res chain seq x y z
N MET A 1 26.68 -0.36 20.03
CA MET A 1 26.02 -0.36 18.70
C MET A 1 24.67 0.27 18.91
N GLY A 2 24.49 1.52 18.49
CA GLY A 2 23.19 2.19 18.61
C GLY A 2 22.24 1.63 17.56
N CYS A 3 21.07 1.17 17.96
CA CYS A 3 19.96 1.03 17.01
C CYS A 3 19.66 2.44 16.49
N SER A 4 19.94 2.72 15.22
CA SER A 4 19.35 3.88 14.55
C SER A 4 17.84 3.62 14.50
N MET A 5 17.09 4.29 15.37
CA MET A 5 15.63 4.29 15.31
C MET A 5 15.25 5.26 14.21
N TYR A 6 14.50 4.77 13.22
CA TYR A 6 13.94 5.61 12.17
C TYR A 6 12.49 5.92 12.53
N GLU A 7 12.12 7.18 12.45
CA GLU A 7 10.78 7.66 12.79
C GLU A 7 9.98 7.88 11.51
N ILE A 8 8.72 7.44 11.52
CA ILE A 8 7.76 7.78 10.48
C ILE A 8 7.16 9.14 10.80
N TRP A 9 7.19 10.05 9.85
CA TRP A 9 6.74 11.42 10.04
C TRP A 9 5.42 11.72 9.33
N SER A 10 5.12 11.00 8.24
CA SER A 10 3.89 11.24 7.48
C SER A 10 3.31 9.95 6.89
N VAL A 11 1.98 9.86 6.93
CA VAL A 11 1.16 8.88 6.22
C VAL A 11 0.08 9.64 5.46
N ARG A 12 -0.17 9.30 4.19
CA ARG A 12 -1.19 9.92 3.34
C ARG A 12 -1.95 8.87 2.52
N TYR A 13 -3.24 8.76 2.76
CA TYR A 13 -4.15 8.04 1.88
C TYR A 13 -4.35 8.81 0.58
N HIS A 14 -4.50 8.08 -0.52
CA HIS A 14 -4.82 8.67 -1.80
C HIS A 14 -6.26 9.23 -1.81
N PRO A 15 -6.51 10.45 -2.33
CA PRO A 15 -7.80 11.14 -2.16
C PRO A 15 -9.04 10.44 -2.71
N THR A 16 -8.91 9.66 -3.78
CA THR A 16 -10.04 8.98 -4.45
C THR A 16 -9.86 7.48 -4.63
N ARG A 17 -8.80 6.90 -4.05
CA ARG A 17 -8.40 5.49 -4.23
C ARG A 17 -7.73 5.07 -2.94
N ASP A 18 -8.50 5.02 -1.86
CA ASP A 18 -8.01 4.84 -0.49
C ASP A 18 -7.26 3.51 -0.26
N GLN A 19 -7.29 2.57 -1.21
CA GLN A 19 -6.33 1.47 -1.25
C GLN A 19 -4.85 1.92 -1.40
N LEU A 20 -4.56 3.09 -1.97
CA LEU A 20 -3.20 3.57 -2.15
C LEU A 20 -2.78 4.46 -0.98
N VAL A 21 -1.65 4.12 -0.35
CA VAL A 21 -1.13 4.84 0.82
C VAL A 21 0.34 5.18 0.62
N LEU A 22 0.74 6.38 1.05
CA LEU A 22 2.13 6.80 1.15
C LEU A 22 2.56 6.85 2.60
N SER A 23 3.82 6.47 2.87
CA SER A 23 4.52 6.81 4.12
C SER A 23 5.88 7.44 3.83
N SER A 24 6.34 8.31 4.73
CA SER A 24 7.69 8.89 4.68
C SER A 24 8.29 9.05 6.07
N GLY A 25 9.61 9.00 6.18
CA GLY A 25 10.29 9.08 7.47
C GLY A 25 11.75 9.55 7.43
N SER A 26 12.39 9.42 8.60
CA SER A 26 13.74 9.92 8.84
C SER A 26 14.84 9.12 8.12
N ASP A 27 14.51 7.96 7.55
CA ASP A 27 15.43 7.09 6.81
C ASP A 27 15.60 7.47 5.33
N GLY A 28 15.07 8.62 4.91
CA GLY A 28 15.14 9.10 3.53
C GLY A 28 14.21 8.36 2.58
N ARG A 29 13.30 7.53 3.10
CA ARG A 29 12.44 6.68 2.28
C ARG A 29 11.04 7.25 2.12
N VAL A 30 10.47 6.98 0.94
CA VAL A 30 9.04 7.06 0.69
C VAL A 30 8.53 5.69 0.27
N CYS A 31 7.54 5.16 0.98
CA CYS A 31 6.93 3.88 0.65
C CYS A 31 5.54 4.10 0.06
N LEU A 32 5.25 3.41 -1.03
CA LEU A 32 3.93 3.33 -1.65
C LEU A 32 3.35 1.94 -1.38
N TYR A 33 2.13 1.89 -0.84
CA TYR A 33 1.43 0.66 -0.48
C TYR A 33 0.13 0.51 -1.28
N ASN A 34 -0.25 -0.75 -1.52
CA ASN A 34 -1.55 -1.18 -1.99
C ASN A 34 -2.25 -1.89 -0.83
N LEU A 35 -3.43 -1.43 -0.41
CA LEU A 35 -4.21 -1.99 0.70
C LEU A 35 -5.68 -2.16 0.29
N PRO A 36 -5.98 -2.96 -0.76
CA PRO A 36 -7.34 -3.15 -1.25
C PRO A 36 -8.30 -3.65 -0.18
N SER A 37 -7.82 -4.43 0.81
CA SER A 37 -8.66 -4.97 1.89
C SER A 37 -9.24 -3.89 2.82
N TYR A 38 -8.63 -2.70 2.83
CA TYR A 38 -9.05 -1.54 3.63
C TYR A 38 -9.67 -0.42 2.78
N SER A 39 -9.82 -0.65 1.48
CA SER A 39 -10.44 0.27 0.53
C SER A 39 -11.94 0.39 0.78
N SER A 40 -12.54 1.52 0.40
CA SER A 40 -14.00 1.66 0.37
C SER A 40 -14.68 0.57 -0.47
N ASP A 41 -14.00 0.06 -1.50
CA ASP A 41 -14.53 -0.99 -2.38
C ASP A 41 -14.61 -2.38 -1.70
N ALA A 42 -13.79 -2.63 -0.68
CA ALA A 42 -13.86 -3.87 0.10
C ALA A 42 -15.15 -3.94 0.94
N LEU A 43 -15.66 -2.80 1.40
CA LEU A 43 -16.92 -2.75 2.14
C LEU A 43 -18.11 -3.11 1.23
N LEU A 44 -18.11 -2.59 0.00
CA LEU A 44 -19.18 -2.85 -0.99
C LEU A 44 -19.28 -4.34 -1.36
N THR A 45 -18.14 -5.01 -1.50
CA THR A 45 -18.11 -6.46 -1.83
C THR A 45 -18.53 -7.33 -0.64
N SER A 46 -18.21 -6.92 0.59
CA SER A 46 -18.64 -7.63 1.81
C SER A 46 -20.15 -7.58 2.05
N ASP A 47 -20.82 -6.46 1.73
CA ASP A 47 -22.26 -6.31 1.89
C ASP A 47 -23.07 -7.14 0.87
N MET A 48 -22.53 -7.33 -0.34
CA MET A 48 -23.16 -8.18 -1.37
C MET A 48 -23.05 -9.68 -1.06
N ASN A 49 -21.97 -10.11 -0.39
CA ASN A 49 -21.75 -11.51 -0.08
C ASN A 49 -22.54 -12.00 1.15
N GLN A 50 -23.02 -11.09 2.01
CA GLN A 50 -23.83 -11.42 3.19
C GLN A 50 -25.27 -11.88 2.87
N GLN A 51 -25.75 -11.74 1.63
CA GLN A 51 -27.08 -12.23 1.23
C GLN A 51 -27.09 -13.64 0.63
N SER A 52 -25.94 -14.32 0.47
CA SER A 52 -25.88 -15.61 -0.25
C SER A 52 -25.55 -16.86 0.57
N THR A 53 -25.44 -16.82 1.91
CA THR A 53 -25.16 -18.05 2.69
C THR A 53 -26.19 -18.35 3.80
N ASN A 54 -27.38 -18.76 3.41
CA ASN A 54 -28.20 -19.67 4.23
C ASN A 54 -27.88 -21.12 3.84
N GLY A 55 -26.99 -21.80 4.59
CA GLY A 55 -26.77 -23.24 4.42
C GLY A 55 -25.50 -23.84 5.01
N HIS A 56 -25.46 -24.03 6.34
CA HIS A 56 -24.81 -25.14 7.07
C HIS A 56 -23.36 -25.57 6.72
N SER A 57 -22.39 -25.32 7.61
CA SER A 57 -21.89 -26.30 8.61
C SER A 57 -20.58 -25.86 9.26
N GLN A 58 -20.54 -26.09 10.57
CA GLN A 58 -19.53 -25.84 11.61
C GLN A 58 -18.32 -26.81 11.54
N ILE A 59 -17.13 -26.38 12.01
CA ILE A 59 -16.30 -26.99 13.10
C ILE A 59 -14.90 -26.32 13.16
N GLU A 60 -14.37 -26.27 14.38
CA GLU A 60 -13.34 -25.43 15.02
C GLU A 60 -11.90 -26.02 15.08
N LEU A 61 -10.95 -25.19 15.60
CA LEU A 61 -9.63 -25.48 16.26
C LEU A 61 -8.41 -25.72 15.31
N GLN A 62 -7.14 -25.40 15.58
CA GLN A 62 -6.33 -25.00 16.76
C GLN A 62 -4.94 -24.48 16.26
N ASP A 63 -4.43 -23.40 16.87
CA ASP A 63 -3.06 -23.05 17.33
C ASP A 63 -1.72 -23.70 16.82
N GLU A 64 -0.71 -22.82 16.79
CA GLU A 64 0.78 -22.97 16.96
C GLU A 64 1.74 -23.32 15.79
N LEU A 65 2.55 -22.30 15.41
CA LEU A 65 4.01 -22.19 15.15
C LEU A 65 4.83 -23.27 14.37
N ASP A 66 5.58 -22.82 13.34
CA ASP A 66 6.97 -23.21 12.97
C ASP A 66 7.38 -22.39 11.71
N ASP A 67 8.35 -21.45 11.76
CA ASP A 67 9.82 -21.55 11.68
C ASP A 67 10.45 -21.90 10.31
N HIS A 68 11.28 -20.96 9.83
CA HIS A 68 12.24 -20.96 8.71
C HIS A 68 11.87 -21.55 7.32
N SER A 69 11.87 -20.70 6.28
CA SER A 69 12.87 -20.75 5.19
C SER A 69 12.55 -19.77 4.04
N SER A 70 13.58 -19.06 3.61
CA SER A 70 13.62 -18.09 2.53
C SER A 70 13.11 -18.61 1.19
N CYS A 71 12.30 -17.81 0.52
CA CYS A 71 12.23 -17.79 -0.94
C CYS A 71 12.04 -16.34 -1.39
N SER A 72 13.07 -15.80 -2.03
CA SER A 72 12.96 -14.63 -2.90
C SER A 72 11.99 -15.00 -4.04
N HIS A 73 10.71 -14.84 -3.77
CA HIS A 73 9.70 -14.71 -4.81
C HIS A 73 9.94 -13.35 -5.45
N GLU A 74 10.50 -13.37 -6.65
CA GLU A 74 10.24 -12.32 -7.62
C GLU A 74 8.73 -12.40 -7.89
N GLY A 75 7.97 -11.77 -7.00
CA GLY A 75 6.53 -11.92 -6.88
C GLY A 75 5.89 -11.43 -8.16
N GLU A 76 5.38 -12.37 -8.94
CA GLU A 76 4.17 -12.19 -9.73
C GLU A 76 3.20 -11.42 -8.82
N ILE A 77 2.98 -10.13 -9.13
CA ILE A 77 2.10 -9.25 -8.36
C ILE A 77 0.72 -9.89 -8.44
N ASP A 78 0.39 -10.67 -7.41
CA ASP A 78 -0.91 -11.29 -7.33
C ASP A 78 -1.94 -10.17 -7.30
N ARG A 79 -3.02 -10.41 -8.03
CA ARG A 79 -4.09 -9.46 -8.21
C ARG A 79 -4.71 -9.21 -6.84
N ASN A 80 -4.49 -8.03 -6.28
CA ASN A 80 -5.17 -7.53 -5.08
C ASN A 80 -4.73 -8.06 -3.72
N GLU A 81 -3.43 -8.24 -3.54
CA GLU A 81 -2.92 -8.40 -2.18
C GLU A 81 -2.54 -7.05 -1.54
N ASP A 82 -2.75 -6.99 -0.23
CA ASP A 82 -2.25 -5.93 0.63
C ASP A 82 -0.73 -6.03 0.69
N GLY A 83 -0.02 -4.92 0.44
CA GLY A 83 1.43 -4.95 0.45
C GLY A 83 2.12 -3.66 0.03
N LEU A 84 3.45 -3.71 0.10
CA LEU A 84 4.34 -2.66 -0.37
C LEU A 84 4.49 -2.75 -1.88
N ILE A 85 4.09 -1.70 -2.61
CA ILE A 85 4.30 -1.58 -4.06
C ILE A 85 5.76 -1.17 -4.34
N ALA A 86 6.23 -0.14 -3.65
CA ALA A 86 7.53 0.45 -3.92
C ALA A 86 8.13 1.07 -2.66
N ARG A 87 9.46 0.90 -2.53
CA ARG A 87 10.30 1.63 -1.59
C ARG A 87 11.20 2.56 -2.37
N LEU A 88 10.96 3.85 -2.26
CA LEU A 88 11.71 4.90 -2.95
C LEU A 88 12.80 5.42 -2.01
N GLU A 89 14.06 5.16 -2.35
CA GLU A 89 15.25 5.57 -1.59
C GLU A 89 16.03 6.64 -2.34
N GLN A 90 15.31 7.56 -2.99
CA GLN A 90 15.90 8.60 -3.84
C GLN A 90 16.38 9.83 -3.05
N HIS A 91 15.89 10.02 -1.83
CA HIS A 91 16.33 11.12 -0.97
C HIS A 91 17.54 10.70 -0.15
N GLU A 92 18.54 11.55 -0.09
CA GLU A 92 19.75 11.35 0.73
C GLU A 92 19.53 11.76 2.20
N GLU A 93 18.50 12.56 2.44
CA GLU A 93 18.13 13.12 3.74
C GLU A 93 16.69 12.76 4.14
N SER A 94 16.35 12.98 5.40
CA SER A 94 15.03 12.64 5.96
C SER A 94 13.86 13.30 5.20
N VAL A 95 12.78 12.54 4.97
CA VAL A 95 11.60 12.99 4.20
C VAL A 95 10.45 13.36 5.13
N TYR A 96 10.14 14.65 5.21
CA TYR A 96 9.09 15.16 6.09
C TYR A 96 7.69 14.86 5.60
N THR A 97 7.49 14.91 4.29
CA THR A 97 6.17 14.71 3.72
C THR A 97 6.24 14.19 2.30
N ALA A 98 5.22 13.42 1.96
CA ALA A 98 4.85 13.05 0.61
C ALA A 98 3.36 13.34 0.43
N GLU A 99 2.97 13.90 -0.70
CA GLU A 99 1.61 14.40 -0.96
C GLU A 99 1.16 13.99 -2.37
N TRP A 100 -0.08 13.51 -2.48
CA TRP A 100 -0.68 13.17 -3.76
C TRP A 100 -0.99 14.42 -4.59
N SER A 101 -0.86 14.31 -5.91
CA SER A 101 -1.27 15.39 -6.81
C SER A 101 -2.78 15.56 -6.78
N PRO A 102 -3.29 16.81 -6.65
CA PRO A 102 -4.73 17.07 -6.70
C PRO A 102 -5.31 17.01 -8.12
N VAL A 103 -4.45 16.92 -9.16
CA VAL A 103 -4.86 16.95 -10.57
C VAL A 103 -4.71 15.59 -11.25
N ASP A 104 -3.62 14.87 -10.98
CA ASP A 104 -3.37 13.54 -11.53
C ASP A 104 -3.17 12.53 -10.41
N ALA A 105 -4.16 11.66 -10.23
CA ALA A 105 -4.20 10.63 -9.21
C ALA A 105 -3.02 9.65 -9.21
N TRP A 106 -2.22 9.60 -10.29
CA TRP A 106 -1.11 8.68 -10.40
C TRP A 106 0.24 9.29 -10.04
N TYR A 107 0.25 10.56 -9.63
CA TYR A 107 1.46 11.27 -9.24
C TYR A 107 1.42 11.71 -7.79
N PHE A 108 2.59 11.72 -7.17
CA PHE A 108 2.80 12.29 -5.85
C PHE A 108 4.17 12.95 -5.79
N ALA A 109 4.29 13.91 -4.88
CA ALA A 109 5.51 14.62 -4.60
C ALA A 109 6.06 14.23 -3.24
N SER A 110 7.37 14.32 -3.03
CA SER A 110 8.00 14.23 -1.72
C SER A 110 9.12 15.26 -1.58
N ILE A 111 9.35 15.71 -0.33
CA ILE A 111 10.36 16.71 0.00
C ILE A 111 11.18 16.30 1.23
N SER A 112 12.49 16.41 1.11
CA SER A 112 13.47 16.12 2.17
C SER A 112 13.94 17.37 2.92
N TYR A 113 14.67 17.16 4.01
CA TYR A 113 15.24 18.21 4.87
C TYR A 113 16.11 19.24 4.11
N ASP A 114 16.93 18.77 3.18
CA ASP A 114 17.81 19.59 2.35
C ASP A 114 17.08 20.36 1.23
N GLY A 115 15.75 20.20 1.14
CA GLY A 115 14.91 20.86 0.15
C GLY A 115 14.88 20.15 -1.21
N ASN A 116 15.42 18.94 -1.33
CA ASN A 116 15.26 18.14 -2.54
C ASN A 116 13.79 17.75 -2.73
N PHE A 117 13.26 18.03 -3.91
CA PHE A 117 11.86 17.83 -4.26
C PHE A 117 11.77 16.85 -5.42
N LEU A 118 11.02 15.77 -5.23
CA LEU A 118 10.90 14.69 -6.21
C LEU A 118 9.44 14.45 -6.57
N ILE A 119 9.18 14.24 -7.87
CA ILE A 119 7.88 13.81 -8.39
C ILE A 119 7.99 12.36 -8.79
N ASN A 120 7.13 11.53 -8.20
CA ASN A 120 7.05 10.11 -8.47
C ASN A 120 5.67 9.75 -9.04
N ARG A 121 5.61 8.60 -9.71
CA ARG A 121 4.42 8.08 -10.36
C ARG A 121 4.15 6.66 -9.88
N VAL A 122 2.88 6.32 -9.70
CA VAL A 122 2.43 4.94 -9.48
C VAL A 122 2.82 4.08 -10.71
N PRO A 123 3.41 2.89 -10.52
CA PRO A 123 3.76 2.00 -11.62
C PRO A 123 2.57 1.65 -12.52
N ASP A 124 2.82 1.57 -13.83
CA ASP A 124 1.76 1.35 -14.83
C ASP A 124 0.97 0.06 -14.61
N GLN A 125 1.64 -1.01 -14.18
CA GLN A 125 0.99 -2.28 -13.87
C GLN A 125 -0.03 -2.15 -12.73
N ILE A 126 0.31 -1.44 -11.66
CA ILE A 126 -0.60 -1.18 -10.54
C ILE A 126 -1.76 -0.30 -10.99
N LYS A 127 -1.47 0.78 -11.73
CA LYS A 127 -2.49 1.65 -12.31
C LYS A 127 -3.50 0.87 -13.14
N LEU A 128 -3.02 0.00 -14.03
CA LEU A 128 -3.87 -0.83 -14.89
C LEU A 128 -4.73 -1.80 -14.06
N ASN A 129 -4.14 -2.46 -13.04
CA ASN A 129 -4.88 -3.36 -12.16
C ASN A 129 -6.04 -2.66 -11.47
N ILE A 130 -5.81 -1.48 -10.89
CA ILE A 130 -6.83 -0.69 -10.20
C ILE A 130 -7.94 -0.24 -11.16
N LEU A 131 -7.57 0.22 -12.36
CA LEU A 131 -8.55 0.69 -13.34
C LEU A 131 -9.45 -0.43 -13.87
N LEU A 132 -8.90 -1.64 -14.03
CA LEU A 132 -9.68 -2.79 -14.47
C LEU A 132 -10.70 -3.23 -13.41
N GLN A 133 -10.38 -3.12 -12.12
CA GLN A 133 -11.31 -3.44 -11.03
C GLN A 133 -12.48 -2.47 -10.95
N SER A 134 -12.22 -1.18 -11.14
CA SER A 134 -13.28 -0.16 -11.11
C SER A 134 -14.30 -0.28 -12.25
N ASN A 135 -13.99 -1.05 -13.30
CA ASN A 135 -14.85 -1.23 -14.46
C ASN A 135 -15.77 -2.47 -14.37
N ASP A 136 -15.67 -3.29 -13.32
CA ASP A 136 -16.50 -4.49 -13.14
C ASP A 136 -17.86 -4.21 -12.48
N TYR A 137 -18.32 -2.94 -12.46
CA TYR A 137 -19.61 -2.50 -11.91
C TYR A 137 -20.64 -2.14 -12.98
#